data_AF-A0A535F3P1-F1
#
_entry.id   AF-A0A535F3P1-F1
#
_cell.length_a   1.000
_cell.length_b   1.000
_cell.length_c   1.000
_cell.angle_alpha   90.00
_cell.angle_beta   90.00
_cell.angle_gamma   90.00
#
_symmetry.space_group_name_H-M   'P 1'
#
loop_
_entity.id
_entity.type
_entity.pdbx_description
1 polymer ?
#
loop_
_entity_poly.entity_id
_entity_poly.type
_entity_poly.pdbx_seq_one_letter_code
_entity_poly.pdbx_strand_id
1 'polypeptide(L)'
;MHFITALPVEEKSMTTDDQDTATNTLKYLGSGEGSKVERIKMESQHLRGKIVEELAQDTSHFSEDQIQLIKFHGMYQQEDRDARQSRKAAKAEKAYQFMIRSRIPGGALTA
;
A
#
# COMPACT_ATOMS: atom_id res chain seq x y z
N MET A 1 -71.19 18.70 -11.75
CA MET A 1 -70.34 17.97 -12.71
C MET A 1 -69.08 17.57 -11.97
N HIS A 2 -68.97 16.30 -11.63
CA HIS A 2 -67.74 15.69 -11.12
C HIS A 2 -66.79 15.45 -12.31
N PHE A 3 -65.47 15.48 -12.05
CA PHE A 3 -64.44 14.52 -12.51
C PHE A 3 -63.06 15.18 -12.75
N ILE A 4 -62.17 14.95 -11.77
CA ILE A 4 -60.77 14.44 -11.85
C ILE A 4 -59.65 15.31 -12.47
N THR A 5 -58.58 15.36 -11.68
CA THR A 5 -57.26 15.98 -11.80
C THR A 5 -56.38 15.47 -12.94
N ALA A 6 -55.64 16.38 -13.59
CA ALA A 6 -54.43 16.05 -14.36
C ALA A 6 -53.23 16.82 -13.77
N LEU A 7 -52.36 16.11 -13.06
CA LEU A 7 -51.00 16.56 -12.73
C LEU A 7 -50.08 16.20 -13.91
N PRO A 8 -49.29 17.13 -14.49
CA PRO A 8 -48.27 16.76 -15.45
C PRO A 8 -46.97 16.33 -14.75
N VAL A 9 -46.38 15.31 -15.35
CA VAL A 9 -45.24 14.48 -14.99
C VAL A 9 -43.94 15.27 -14.77
N GLU A 10 -43.20 14.86 -13.73
CA GLU A 10 -41.87 15.33 -13.33
C GLU A 10 -40.78 14.82 -14.30
N GLU A 11 -40.13 15.73 -15.04
CA GLU A 11 -38.99 15.41 -15.90
C GLU A 11 -37.68 15.75 -15.16
N LYS A 12 -37.07 14.70 -14.58
CA LYS A 12 -35.79 14.78 -13.87
C LYS A 12 -34.66 14.93 -14.89
N SER A 13 -34.08 16.13 -15.00
CA SER A 13 -32.88 16.36 -15.80
C SER A 13 -31.69 15.61 -15.19
N MET A 14 -31.25 14.61 -15.94
CA MET A 14 -30.13 13.74 -15.65
C MET A 14 -28.86 14.51 -16.02
N THR A 15 -28.19 15.11 -15.03
CA THR A 15 -26.81 15.58 -15.20
C THR A 15 -25.93 14.34 -15.35
N THR A 16 -25.28 14.24 -16.50
CA THR A 16 -24.34 13.18 -16.84
C THR A 16 -22.99 13.57 -16.26
N ASP A 17 -22.79 13.22 -14.99
CA ASP A 17 -21.48 13.33 -14.35
C ASP A 17 -20.68 12.03 -14.56
N ASP A 18 -19.48 12.26 -15.07
CA ASP A 18 -18.27 11.45 -14.99
C ASP A 18 -18.18 10.15 -15.80
N GLN A 19 -17.60 10.35 -16.98
CA GLN A 19 -16.67 9.43 -17.62
C GLN A 19 -15.62 8.92 -16.63
N ASP A 20 -15.74 7.68 -16.18
CA ASP A 20 -14.61 6.84 -15.76
C ASP A 20 -14.94 5.36 -16.02
N THR A 21 -15.19 5.04 -17.29
CA THR A 21 -15.30 3.68 -17.80
C THR A 21 -13.95 3.21 -18.33
N ALA A 22 -13.00 2.94 -17.44
CA ALA A 22 -11.93 1.95 -17.61
C ALA A 22 -11.09 1.87 -16.33
N THR A 23 -10.60 0.68 -16.01
CA THR A 23 -9.70 0.36 -14.89
C THR A 23 -10.28 0.40 -13.46
N ASN A 24 -11.38 -0.31 -13.21
CA ASN A 24 -11.57 -0.89 -11.88
C ASN A 24 -11.81 -2.40 -11.93
N THR A 25 -10.78 -3.11 -12.38
CA THR A 25 -10.74 -4.57 -12.52
C THR A 25 -10.21 -5.24 -11.24
N LEU A 26 -10.41 -4.68 -10.04
CA LEU A 26 -9.97 -5.29 -8.78
C LEU A 26 -11.02 -5.33 -7.67
N LYS A 27 -12.27 -4.93 -7.97
CA LYS A 27 -13.46 -5.11 -7.09
C LYS A 27 -13.70 -6.53 -6.58
N TYR A 28 -13.10 -7.53 -7.21
CA TYR A 28 -13.35 -8.94 -6.92
C TYR A 28 -12.39 -9.58 -5.89
N LEU A 29 -11.36 -8.87 -5.41
CA LEU A 29 -10.34 -9.44 -4.51
C LEU A 29 -10.64 -9.27 -3.00
N GLY A 30 -11.83 -8.79 -2.63
CA GLY A 30 -12.28 -8.61 -1.24
C GLY A 30 -12.15 -7.17 -0.73
N SER A 31 -12.59 -6.92 0.50
CA SER A 31 -12.75 -5.59 1.13
C SER A 31 -11.48 -4.72 1.28
N GLY A 32 -10.37 -5.13 0.67
CA GLY A 32 -9.08 -4.44 0.66
C GLY A 32 -8.96 -3.29 -0.33
N GLU A 33 -10.00 -3.00 -1.13
CA GLU A 33 -10.01 -1.96 -2.17
C GLU A 33 -9.64 -0.53 -1.71
N GLY A 34 -9.58 -0.28 -0.40
CA GLY A 34 -9.17 1.01 0.17
C GLY A 34 -7.91 0.99 1.03
N SER A 35 -7.22 -0.16 1.16
CA SER A 35 -6.04 -0.23 2.02
C SER A 35 -4.86 0.51 1.40
N LYS A 36 -4.15 1.31 2.20
CA LYS A 36 -2.90 1.99 1.80
C LYS A 36 -1.92 1.02 1.14
N VAL A 37 -1.87 -0.24 1.62
CA VAL A 37 -0.98 -1.27 1.09
C VAL A 37 -1.36 -1.70 -0.34
N GLU A 38 -2.65 -1.82 -0.65
CA GLU A 38 -3.08 -2.19 -2.01
C GLU A 38 -2.79 -1.05 -2.99
N ARG A 39 -2.97 0.21 -2.57
CA ARG A 39 -2.53 1.37 -3.36
C ARG A 39 -1.02 1.35 -3.63
N ILE A 40 -0.21 1.12 -2.60
CA ILE A 40 1.26 1.00 -2.75
C ILE A 40 1.61 -0.08 -3.77
N LYS A 41 0.95 -1.24 -3.74
CA LYS A 41 1.19 -2.32 -4.72
C LYS A 41 0.83 -1.90 -6.13
N MET A 42 -0.31 -1.24 -6.35
CA MET A 42 -0.72 -0.77 -7.67
C MET A 42 0.29 0.23 -8.26
N GLU A 43 0.79 1.16 -7.44
CA GLU A 43 1.73 2.20 -7.86
C GLU A 43 3.18 1.69 -8.00
N SER A 44 3.50 0.54 -7.41
CA SER A 44 4.88 0.02 -7.30
C SER A 44 5.50 -0.56 -8.57
N GLN A 45 4.81 -0.58 -9.71
CA GLN A 45 5.30 -1.21 -10.94
C GLN A 45 5.77 -2.67 -10.72
N HIS A 46 4.85 -3.56 -10.35
CA HIS A 46 5.13 -4.96 -10.04
C HIS A 46 6.07 -5.15 -8.84
N LEU A 47 5.79 -4.43 -7.75
CA LEU A 47 6.51 -4.48 -6.47
C LEU A 47 7.93 -3.90 -6.52
N ARG A 48 8.42 -3.40 -7.66
CA ARG A 48 9.75 -2.81 -7.81
C ARG A 48 9.94 -1.58 -6.94
N GLY A 49 8.96 -0.67 -6.96
CA GLY A 49 8.98 0.59 -6.25
C GLY A 49 10.23 1.42 -6.56
N LYS A 50 10.75 2.09 -5.52
CA LYS A 50 12.00 2.87 -5.54
C LYS A 50 13.09 2.23 -4.69
N ILE A 51 13.05 0.91 -4.55
CA ILE A 51 13.91 0.17 -3.62
C ILE A 51 15.40 0.33 -3.99
N VAL A 52 15.72 0.32 -5.28
CA VAL A 52 17.10 0.45 -5.76
C VAL A 52 17.64 1.86 -5.50
N GLU A 53 16.81 2.88 -5.73
CA GLU A 53 17.14 4.27 -5.53
C GLU A 53 17.31 4.60 -4.04
N GLU A 54 16.48 4.02 -3.15
CA GLU A 54 16.64 4.19 -1.70
C GLU A 54 17.87 3.43 -1.16
N LEU A 55 18.18 2.25 -1.68
CA LEU A 55 19.39 1.50 -1.31
C LEU A 55 20.69 2.22 -1.69
N ALA A 56 20.67 3.07 -2.71
CA ALA A 56 21.82 3.85 -3.13
C ALA A 56 22.03 5.13 -2.30
N GLN A 57 21.07 5.50 -1.45
CA GLN A 57 21.17 6.66 -0.58
C GLN A 57 21.87 6.32 0.73
N ASP A 58 22.50 7.31 1.35
CA ASP A 58 23.10 7.20 2.68
C ASP A 58 22.04 7.38 3.77
N THR A 59 20.96 6.60 3.71
CA THR A 59 19.87 6.61 4.69
C THR A 59 19.90 5.35 5.54
N SER A 60 19.54 5.50 6.81
CA SER A 60 19.49 4.39 7.78
C SER A 60 18.24 3.51 7.64
N HIS A 61 17.25 3.93 6.85
CA HIS A 61 15.95 3.28 6.74
C HIS A 61 15.24 3.59 5.40
N PHE A 62 14.28 2.75 5.05
CA PHE A 62 13.38 2.94 3.91
C PHE A 62 12.19 3.83 4.26
N SER A 63 11.59 4.44 3.24
CA SER A 63 10.33 5.18 3.38
C SER A 63 9.16 4.23 3.70
N GLU A 64 8.07 4.77 4.24
CA GLU A 64 6.93 3.96 4.72
C GLU A 64 6.32 3.06 3.63
N ASP A 65 6.27 3.56 2.39
CA ASP A 65 5.72 2.81 1.27
C ASP A 65 6.70 1.70 0.83
N GLN A 66 8.01 2.00 0.78
CA GLN A 66 9.03 1.00 0.46
C GLN A 66 9.13 -0.07 1.55
N ILE A 67 8.91 0.25 2.83
CA ILE A 67 8.83 -0.73 3.93
C ILE A 67 7.78 -1.82 3.64
N GLN A 68 6.69 -1.51 2.93
CA GLN A 68 5.71 -2.53 2.53
C GLN A 68 6.21 -3.38 1.37
N LEU A 69 6.95 -2.79 0.42
CA LEU A 69 7.45 -3.46 -0.77
C LEU A 69 8.64 -4.39 -0.48
N ILE A 70 9.57 -4.00 0.39
CA ILE A 70 10.74 -4.81 0.74
C ILE A 70 10.36 -6.17 1.36
N LYS A 71 9.17 -6.29 1.99
CA LYS A 71 8.65 -7.54 2.54
C LYS A 71 8.45 -8.62 1.47
N PHE A 72 8.07 -8.22 0.25
CA PHE A 72 7.93 -9.14 -0.89
C PHE A 72 9.28 -9.63 -1.42
N HIS A 73 10.36 -8.90 -1.09
CA HIS A 73 11.74 -9.24 -1.41
C HIS A 73 12.43 -10.00 -0.28
N GLY A 74 11.67 -10.41 0.75
CA GLY A 74 12.19 -11.13 1.90
C GLY A 74 12.96 -10.25 2.89
N MET A 75 12.96 -8.93 2.73
CA MET A 75 13.63 -8.00 3.64
C MET A 75 12.61 -7.35 4.59
N TYR A 76 12.98 -7.24 5.86
CA TYR A 76 12.14 -6.63 6.89
C TYR A 76 12.94 -5.62 7.69
N GLN A 77 12.52 -4.36 7.67
CA GLN A 77 13.08 -3.33 8.53
C GLN A 77 12.56 -3.48 9.97
N GLN A 78 13.48 -3.44 10.91
CA GLN A 78 13.25 -3.58 12.34
C GLN A 78 14.02 -2.49 13.09
N GLU A 79 13.72 -2.35 14.37
CA GLU A 79 14.46 -1.50 15.30
C GLU A 79 14.95 -2.37 16.46
N ASP A 80 16.14 -2.06 16.97
CA ASP A 80 16.61 -2.64 18.22
C ASP A 80 15.72 -2.16 19.39
N ARG A 81 14.97 -3.10 19.99
CA ARG A 81 14.01 -2.80 21.06
C ARG A 81 14.71 -2.46 22.37
N ASP A 82 15.88 -3.03 22.63
CA ASP A 82 16.64 -2.81 23.86
C ASP A 82 17.31 -1.44 23.82
N ALA A 83 17.84 -1.05 22.66
CA ALA A 83 18.41 0.28 22.46
C ALA A 83 17.35 1.41 22.35
N ARG A 84 16.06 1.09 22.20
CA ARG A 84 15.01 2.08 21.93
C ARG A 84 14.88 3.14 23.02
N GLN A 85 14.89 2.74 24.29
CA GLN A 85 14.73 3.67 25.41
C GLN A 85 15.95 4.58 25.56
N SER A 86 17.16 4.02 25.50
CA SER A 86 18.40 4.78 25.62
C SER A 86 18.61 5.75 24.46
N ARG A 87 18.32 5.33 23.22
CA ARG A 87 18.36 6.19 22.02
C ARG A 87 17.34 7.31 22.08
N LYS A 88 16.11 7.03 22.55
CA LYS A 88 15.05 8.04 22.73
C LYS A 88 15.47 9.09 23.77
N ALA A 89 16.07 8.66 24.89
CA ALA A 89 16.59 9.58 25.90
C ALA A 89 17.73 10.45 25.36
N ALA A 90 18.61 9.87 24.55
CA ALA A 90 19.72 10.57 23.89
C ALA A 90 19.29 11.41 22.67
N LYS A 91 18.01 11.42 22.27
CA LYS A 91 17.50 12.02 21.03
C LYS A 91 18.27 11.57 19.77
N ALA A 92 18.83 10.38 19.81
CA ALA A 92 19.53 9.78 18.68
C ALA A 92 18.54 9.04 17.77
N GLU A 93 18.93 8.86 16.50
CA GLU A 93 18.17 8.01 15.59
C GLU A 93 18.04 6.58 16.13
N LYS A 94 16.92 5.95 15.74
CA LYS A 94 16.66 4.54 16.04
C LYS A 94 17.78 3.69 15.45
N ALA A 95 18.16 2.65 16.17
CA ALA A 95 19.05 1.63 15.63
C ALA A 95 18.23 0.72 14.71
N TYR A 96 18.18 1.06 13.42
CA TYR A 96 17.51 0.25 12.41
C TYR A 96 18.33 -1.01 12.09
N GLN A 97 17.64 -2.11 11.85
CA GLN A 97 18.21 -3.39 11.45
C GLN A 97 17.34 -4.03 10.37
N PHE A 98 17.93 -4.91 9.56
CA PHE A 98 17.22 -5.61 8.49
C PHE A 98 17.30 -7.12 8.69
N MET A 99 16.15 -7.77 8.75
CA MET A 99 16.07 -9.23 8.68
C MET A 99 15.85 -9.65 7.24
N ILE A 100 16.71 -10.54 6.74
CA ILE A 100 16.61 -11.12 5.40
C ILE A 100 16.12 -12.57 5.54
N ARG A 101 15.05 -12.90 4.82
CA ARG A 101 14.49 -14.24 4.73
C ARG A 101 14.74 -14.81 3.34
N SER A 102 15.57 -15.84 3.28
CA SER A 102 15.77 -16.64 2.07
C SER A 102 14.61 -17.60 1.84
N ARG A 103 14.22 -17.78 0.58
CA ARG A 103 13.27 -18.82 0.15
C ARG A 103 14.04 -20.06 -0.27
N ILE A 104 13.97 -21.12 0.54
CA ILE A 104 14.68 -22.39 0.29
C ILE A 104 13.63 -23.50 0.17
N PRO A 105 13.21 -23.88 -1.05
CA PRO A 105 12.25 -24.96 -1.26
C PRO A 105 12.77 -26.28 -0.67
N GLY A 106 11.98 -26.91 0.21
CA GLY A 106 12.36 -28.17 0.85
C GLY A 106 13.57 -28.09 1.80
N GLY A 107 14.09 -26.88 2.08
CA GLY A 107 15.26 -26.72 2.95
C GLY A 107 16.57 -27.30 2.39
N ALA A 108 16.61 -27.68 1.11
CA ALA A 108 17.79 -28.24 0.48
C ALA A 108 18.87 -27.16 0.31
N LEU A 109 20.05 -27.39 0.88
CA LEU A 109 21.19 -26.49 0.86
C LEU A 109 22.46 -27.27 0.52
N THR A 110 23.37 -26.63 -0.20
CA THR A 110 24.73 -27.14 -0.47
C THR A 110 25.73 -26.47 0.47
N ALA A 111 26.78 -27.20 0.85
CA ALA A 111 27.89 -26.71 1.67
C ALA A 111 28.91 -25.92 0.84
#